data_AF-A0A088S2T8-F1
#
_entry.id   AF-A0A088S2T8-F1
#
_cell.length_a   1.000
_cell.length_b   1.000
_cell.length_c   1.000
_cell.angle_alpha   90.00
_cell.angle_beta   90.00
_cell.angle_gamma   90.00
#
_symmetry.space_group_name_H-M   'P 1'
#
loop_
_entity.id
_entity.type
_entity.pdbx_description
1 polymer ?
#
loop_
_entity_poly.entity_id
_entity_poly.type
_entity_poly.pdbx_seq_one_letter_code
_entity_poly.pdbx_strand_id
1 'polypeptide(L)'
;MSGTATATAYVRHCDATSSATPPGCVRKLVVDLTLDDSTLAGAILETEVTVEHALHQSLFPHDAASDVAGAAATSLQVSLPPIRVALRRSAVQVRYMLTYLRTFPAALRDYVKVLHTAMSCDDGVTRCPSYTSMTGGLVSAPLGVCCLCIGIECALTNEFCNVSMRGHFCFRTGAAGSICVQNEGIVYHGWSVGSPLPYYTLRLSASGQGIAQTTLQLTTDAPSAQAGASFLHLVQTSGVSPGEGGTTVDIAGRVLFVPSAESSSGSTSHVRDDDPAEWLLLPASLVSNSGNECDKVGISPDYFYSQSSTTQCNAQKGTCVRHQLADYREEDLAQIAQGKGGRYIAAFLSIFTRQRVGQQEFLLEAAQRIGGAVLRWTVNADQLVFKLFPVSGVLDTVRFVSGTGALYVTVRNNNTYGGLYYVAVAQCQRARVSDCANDGVTSECVREALVAGANTSSMFQFSMMSDPAEETGSTASCTVVLRDAANALLASTNVSWAIEATTPAPNLPKAEQCRRCVFSDLRCFFSTVCEWQMLVWTAVAVTVTWAPYAILAYWRMVWHFGSKYVAWLQ
;
A
#
# COMPACT_ATOMS: atom_id res chain seq x y z
N MET A 1 6.95 21.89 14.84
CA MET A 1 8.25 22.57 14.99
C MET A 1 8.83 22.73 13.60
N SER A 2 9.15 23.96 13.21
CA SER A 2 9.70 24.33 11.90
C SER A 2 11.12 23.80 11.74
N GLY A 3 11.60 23.55 10.52
CA GLY A 3 13.03 23.26 10.32
C GLY A 3 13.89 24.37 10.95
N THR A 4 14.63 24.04 12.00
CA THR A 4 15.43 25.01 12.76
C THR A 4 16.90 24.83 12.44
N ALA A 5 17.64 25.93 12.32
CA ALA A 5 19.08 25.88 12.34
C ALA A 5 19.50 25.49 13.77
N THR A 6 19.93 24.24 13.94
CA THR A 6 20.28 23.68 15.25
C THR A 6 21.69 24.03 15.67
N ALA A 7 22.60 24.27 14.73
CA ALA A 7 23.97 24.68 15.03
C ALA A 7 24.63 25.44 13.89
N THR A 8 25.40 26.48 14.22
CA THR A 8 26.30 27.19 13.32
C THR A 8 27.72 27.13 13.88
N ALA A 9 28.69 26.67 13.10
CA ALA A 9 30.08 26.53 13.52
C ALA A 9 31.06 26.90 12.40
N TYR A 10 32.24 27.40 12.78
CA TYR A 10 33.34 27.62 11.83
C TYR A 10 34.26 26.41 11.81
N VAL A 11 34.61 25.94 10.61
CA VAL A 11 35.58 24.87 10.43
C VAL A 11 36.68 25.35 9.50
N ARG A 12 37.95 25.14 9.92
CA ARG A 12 39.10 25.34 9.04
C ARG A 12 39.28 24.08 8.20
N HIS A 13 39.02 24.18 6.91
CA HIS A 13 39.17 23.10 5.95
C HIS A 13 40.51 23.22 5.26
N CYS A 14 41.37 22.21 5.37
CA CYS A 14 42.68 22.21 4.72
C CYS A 14 42.70 21.06 3.73
N ASP A 15 42.89 21.38 2.44
CA ASP A 15 43.01 20.35 1.41
C ASP A 15 44.42 19.75 1.49
N ALA A 16 44.48 18.46 1.82
CA ALA A 16 45.74 17.72 1.79
C ALA A 16 46.07 17.38 0.32
N THR A 17 46.70 18.31 -0.38
CA THR A 17 47.31 18.00 -1.68
C THR A 17 48.52 17.09 -1.47
N SER A 18 48.62 16.02 -2.26
CA SER A 18 49.66 14.98 -2.14
C SER A 18 51.03 15.39 -2.66
N SER A 19 51.45 16.65 -2.54
CA SER A 19 52.79 17.08 -2.94
C SER A 19 53.25 18.30 -2.16
N ALA A 20 54.57 18.28 -1.85
CA ALA A 20 55.54 19.22 -1.24
C ALA A 20 55.20 20.72 -0.97
N THR A 21 53.94 21.10 -0.89
CA THR A 21 53.43 22.45 -0.59
C THR A 21 52.58 22.37 0.68
N PRO A 22 52.67 23.37 1.58
CA PRO A 22 51.82 23.38 2.76
C PRO A 22 50.35 23.41 2.33
N PRO A 23 49.47 22.60 2.96
CA PRO A 23 48.08 22.50 2.55
C PRO A 23 47.38 23.86 2.66
N GLY A 24 46.74 24.29 1.57
CA GLY A 24 45.93 25.51 1.55
C GLY A 24 44.75 25.36 2.50
N CYS A 25 44.76 26.09 3.61
CA CYS A 25 43.64 26.08 4.56
C CYS A 25 42.66 27.22 4.29
N VAL A 26 41.40 26.89 4.09
CA VAL A 26 40.29 27.84 3.92
C VAL A 26 39.35 27.75 5.13
N ARG A 27 38.98 28.91 5.69
CA ARG A 27 37.93 28.97 6.72
C ARG A 27 36.56 28.86 6.04
N LYS A 28 35.75 27.89 6.48
CA LYS A 28 34.39 27.67 5.98
C LYS A 28 33.39 27.78 7.13
N LEU A 29 32.19 28.27 6.82
CA LEU A 29 31.06 28.26 7.73
C LEU A 29 30.23 26.99 7.47
N VAL A 30 29.92 26.28 8.54
CA VAL A 30 29.14 25.05 8.54
C VAL A 30 27.85 25.31 9.31
N VAL A 31 26.73 25.01 8.67
CA VAL A 31 25.39 25.09 9.25
C VAL A 31 24.77 23.70 9.25
N ASP A 32 24.34 23.25 10.41
CA ASP A 32 23.51 22.06 10.54
C ASP A 32 22.04 22.48 10.69
N LEU A 33 21.26 22.17 9.66
CA LEU A 33 19.82 22.42 9.56
C LEU A 33 19.08 21.13 9.92
N THR A 34 18.19 21.17 10.90
CA THR A 34 17.23 20.08 11.13
C THR A 34 15.98 20.33 10.30
N LEU A 35 15.50 19.28 9.64
CA LEU A 35 14.19 19.23 9.01
C LEU A 35 13.33 18.31 9.86
N ASP A 36 12.23 18.82 10.41
CA ASP A 36 11.33 18.05 11.29
C ASP A 36 10.21 17.32 10.53
N ASP A 37 9.62 16.35 11.23
CA ASP A 37 8.61 15.37 10.82
C ASP A 37 7.29 15.98 10.27
N SER A 38 7.07 17.22 10.65
CA SER A 38 5.96 18.13 10.37
C SER A 38 5.72 18.46 8.89
N THR A 39 6.70 18.17 8.03
CA THR A 39 6.79 18.79 6.71
C THR A 39 6.32 17.88 5.57
N LEU A 40 5.00 17.96 5.30
CA LEU A 40 4.35 17.40 4.11
C LEU A 40 5.06 17.82 2.80
N ALA A 41 4.95 16.95 1.80
CA ALA A 41 5.48 17.11 0.45
C ALA A 41 5.23 18.52 -0.12
N GLY A 42 6.30 19.26 -0.44
CA GLY A 42 6.17 20.63 -0.92
C GLY A 42 7.44 21.45 -0.72
N ALA A 43 7.41 22.73 -1.10
CA ALA A 43 8.52 23.64 -0.90
C ALA A 43 8.72 23.91 0.60
N ILE A 44 9.66 23.20 1.22
CA ILE A 44 9.85 23.12 2.68
C ILE A 44 10.28 24.43 3.32
N LEU A 45 11.12 25.22 2.65
CA LEU A 45 11.68 26.42 3.23
C LEU A 45 12.16 27.33 2.10
N GLU A 46 11.46 28.43 1.84
CA GLU A 46 12.07 29.56 1.13
C GLU A 46 12.57 30.51 2.22
N THR A 47 13.89 30.52 2.45
CA THR A 47 14.53 31.39 3.43
C THR A 47 15.54 32.28 2.72
N GLU A 48 15.60 33.55 3.10
CA GLU A 48 16.68 34.41 2.63
C GLU A 48 17.80 34.31 3.64
N VAL A 49 18.93 33.76 3.20
CA VAL A 49 20.11 33.63 4.05
C VAL A 49 21.07 34.72 3.66
N THR A 50 21.00 35.82 4.40
CA THR A 50 21.87 36.97 4.09
C THR A 50 23.28 36.65 4.55
N VAL A 51 24.22 36.58 3.59
CA VAL A 51 25.66 36.54 3.86
C VAL A 51 26.13 37.98 3.90
N GLU A 52 26.21 38.57 5.10
CA GLU A 52 26.56 40.00 5.24
C GLU A 52 28.05 40.26 4.95
N HIS A 53 28.90 39.26 5.18
CA HIS A 53 30.35 39.36 5.03
C HIS A 53 30.90 38.07 4.39
N ALA A 54 31.51 38.19 3.20
CA ALA A 54 32.34 37.12 2.67
C ALA A 54 33.60 37.67 2.01
N LEU A 55 34.72 37.02 2.27
CA LEU A 55 36.00 37.34 1.64
C LEU A 55 36.01 36.83 0.20
N HIS A 56 36.15 37.73 -0.77
CA HIS A 56 36.32 37.37 -2.19
C HIS A 56 37.73 36.79 -2.39
N GLN A 57 37.86 35.47 -2.38
CA GLN A 57 39.17 34.79 -2.48
C GLN A 57 39.93 35.10 -3.77
N SER A 58 39.27 35.47 -4.87
CA SER A 58 39.97 35.84 -6.10
C SER A 58 40.72 37.19 -6.02
N LEU A 59 40.54 37.95 -4.94
CA LEU A 59 41.27 39.20 -4.70
C LEU A 59 42.56 38.99 -3.88
N PHE A 60 42.82 37.75 -3.43
CA PHE A 60 44.06 37.37 -2.76
C PHE A 60 44.78 36.33 -3.63
N PRO A 61 45.65 36.76 -4.56
CA PRO A 61 46.50 35.84 -5.30
C PRO A 61 47.34 35.00 -4.32
N HIS A 62 47.47 33.71 -4.60
CA HIS A 62 48.24 32.75 -3.79
C HIS A 62 49.70 33.17 -3.54
N ASP A 63 50.23 34.09 -4.35
CA ASP A 63 51.65 34.46 -4.35
C ASP A 63 51.94 35.79 -3.63
N ALA A 64 50.93 36.49 -3.10
CA ALA A 64 51.13 37.80 -2.46
C ALA A 64 51.55 37.72 -0.97
N ALA A 65 51.67 36.51 -0.40
CA ALA A 65 51.85 36.32 1.04
C ALA A 65 53.26 35.86 1.47
N SER A 66 54.28 35.84 0.59
CA SER A 66 55.62 35.37 1.00
C SER A 66 56.64 36.44 1.38
N ASP A 67 56.60 37.69 0.91
CA ASP A 67 57.83 38.53 1.02
C ASP A 67 57.70 39.99 1.47
N VAL A 68 56.59 40.41 2.09
CA VAL A 68 56.54 41.76 2.68
C VAL A 68 56.07 41.75 4.12
N ALA A 69 57.03 41.61 5.04
CA ALA A 69 56.88 42.01 6.43
C ALA A 69 56.60 43.52 6.48
N GLY A 70 55.33 43.91 6.52
CA GLY A 70 54.93 45.30 6.77
C GLY A 70 53.75 45.85 5.96
N ALA A 71 53.22 45.13 4.97
CA ALA A 71 52.00 45.57 4.30
C ALA A 71 50.78 45.08 5.10
N ALA A 72 50.07 46.02 5.72
CA ALA A 72 48.79 45.76 6.36
C ALA A 72 47.91 44.97 5.39
N ALA A 73 47.55 43.73 5.78
CA ALA A 73 46.48 42.98 5.15
C ALA A 73 45.22 43.82 5.30
N THR A 74 44.97 44.68 4.31
CA THR A 74 43.71 45.39 4.19
C THR A 74 42.71 44.32 3.84
N SER A 75 42.06 43.79 4.88
CA SER A 75 40.88 42.97 4.75
C SER A 75 39.82 43.84 4.07
N LEU A 76 39.81 43.84 2.74
CA LEU A 76 38.76 44.49 1.97
C LEU A 76 37.49 43.70 2.27
N GLN A 77 36.71 44.19 3.23
CA GLN A 77 35.40 43.65 3.54
C GLN A 77 34.50 43.94 2.35
N VAL A 78 34.31 42.94 1.48
CA VAL A 78 33.32 43.00 0.42
C VAL A 78 32.00 42.57 1.04
N SER A 79 31.09 43.52 1.23
CA SER A 79 29.70 43.19 1.56
C SER A 79 29.07 42.59 0.32
N LEU A 80 28.71 41.31 0.39
CA LEU A 80 27.96 40.66 -0.67
C LEU A 80 26.47 40.96 -0.50
N PRO A 81 25.73 41.15 -1.59
CA PRO A 81 24.27 41.18 -1.53
C PRO A 81 23.73 39.83 -1.00
N PRO A 82 22.57 39.83 -0.34
CA PRO A 82 21.98 38.63 0.26
C PRO A 82 21.83 37.48 -0.75
N ILE A 83 22.15 36.27 -0.31
CA ILE A 83 21.94 35.04 -1.08
C ILE A 83 20.60 34.44 -0.65
N ARG A 84 19.69 34.23 -1.60
CA ARG A 84 18.44 33.51 -1.35
C ARG A 84 18.71 32.02 -1.49
N VAL A 85 18.36 31.26 -0.44
CA VAL A 85 18.51 29.80 -0.43
C VAL A 85 17.14 29.18 -0.16
N ALA A 86 16.58 28.56 -1.19
CA ALA A 86 15.34 27.81 -1.06
C ALA A 86 15.64 26.32 -0.98
N LEU A 87 15.10 25.67 0.05
CA LEU A 87 15.19 24.23 0.26
C LEU A 87 13.81 23.60 0.06
N ARG A 88 13.76 22.54 -0.76
CA ARG A 88 12.54 21.77 -1.02
C ARG A 88 12.83 20.29 -0.77
N ARG A 89 11.89 19.57 -0.15
CA ARG A 89 11.95 18.12 0.04
C ARG A 89 10.70 17.53 -0.58
N SER A 90 10.83 16.39 -1.23
CA SER A 90 9.67 15.60 -1.62
C SER A 90 9.00 14.95 -0.41
N ALA A 91 7.82 14.37 -0.60
CA ALA A 91 7.29 13.41 0.37
C ALA A 91 8.33 12.33 0.67
N VAL A 92 8.36 11.85 1.90
CA VAL A 92 9.04 10.58 2.20
C VAL A 92 8.19 9.46 1.64
N GLN A 93 8.85 8.59 0.90
CA GLN A 93 8.30 7.35 0.38
C GLN A 93 9.08 6.20 1.00
N VAL A 94 8.43 5.05 1.14
CA VAL A 94 9.14 3.80 1.43
C VAL A 94 9.40 3.11 0.12
N ARG A 95 10.68 2.83 -0.14
CA ARG A 95 11.15 2.24 -1.37
C ARG A 95 11.62 0.82 -1.10
N TYR A 96 11.13 -0.11 -1.88
CA TYR A 96 11.47 -1.52 -1.83
C TYR A 96 12.21 -1.90 -3.11
N MET A 97 13.37 -2.54 -2.97
CA MET A 97 14.09 -3.10 -4.11
C MET A 97 13.29 -4.27 -4.69
N LEU A 98 13.07 -4.27 -6.00
CA LEU A 98 12.44 -5.39 -6.70
C LEU A 98 13.50 -6.24 -7.38
N THR A 99 13.49 -7.55 -7.10
CA THR A 99 14.34 -8.52 -7.81
C THR A 99 13.44 -9.42 -8.64
N TYR A 100 13.63 -9.38 -9.96
CA TYR A 100 12.85 -10.19 -10.88
C TYR A 100 13.08 -11.67 -10.61
N LEU A 101 11.99 -12.44 -10.54
CA LEU A 101 12.03 -13.88 -10.35
C LEU A 101 11.87 -14.57 -11.71
N ARG A 102 10.66 -14.58 -12.24
CA ARG A 102 10.27 -15.16 -13.53
C ARG A 102 8.84 -14.75 -13.90
N THR A 103 8.34 -15.29 -15.00
CA THR A 103 6.93 -15.23 -15.37
C THR A 103 6.12 -16.35 -14.72
N PHE A 104 4.88 -16.02 -14.37
CA PHE A 104 3.91 -16.90 -13.72
C PHE A 104 2.61 -16.87 -14.50
N PRO A 105 2.01 -18.02 -14.88
CA PRO A 105 0.67 -18.03 -15.44
C PRO A 105 -0.36 -17.62 -14.37
N ALA A 106 -1.48 -17.02 -14.77
CA ALA A 106 -2.57 -16.70 -13.84
C ALA A 106 -3.08 -17.97 -13.14
N ALA A 107 -3.24 -19.05 -13.90
CA ALA A 107 -3.49 -20.37 -13.35
C ALA A 107 -2.91 -21.49 -14.22
N LEU A 108 -2.48 -22.58 -13.58
CA LEU A 108 -2.34 -23.88 -14.21
C LEU A 108 -3.57 -24.70 -13.83
N ARG A 109 -4.30 -25.27 -14.80
CA ARG A 109 -5.47 -26.11 -14.54
C ARG A 109 -5.28 -27.49 -15.11
N ASP A 110 -5.79 -28.49 -14.40
CA ASP A 110 -5.80 -29.86 -14.84
C ASP A 110 -7.14 -30.24 -15.49
N TYR A 111 -7.07 -31.16 -16.43
CA TYR A 111 -8.25 -31.76 -17.04
C TYR A 111 -7.92 -33.17 -17.52
N VAL A 112 -8.97 -33.97 -17.75
CA VAL A 112 -8.84 -35.36 -18.16
C VAL A 112 -9.21 -35.51 -19.63
N LYS A 113 -8.29 -36.06 -20.43
CA LYS A 113 -8.58 -36.56 -21.78
C LYS A 113 -8.81 -38.07 -21.71
N VAL A 114 -9.98 -38.52 -22.13
CA VAL A 114 -10.29 -39.96 -22.21
C VAL A 114 -9.66 -40.53 -23.49
N LEU A 115 -8.92 -41.62 -23.37
CA LEU A 115 -8.24 -42.30 -24.47
C LEU A 115 -9.20 -43.21 -25.23
N HIS A 116 -8.85 -43.56 -26.47
CA HIS A 116 -9.61 -44.55 -27.25
C HIS A 116 -9.32 -46.01 -26.87
N THR A 117 -8.35 -46.25 -25.98
CA THR A 117 -7.92 -47.59 -25.57
C THR A 117 -8.09 -47.81 -24.07
N ALA A 118 -8.38 -49.05 -23.66
CA ALA A 118 -8.59 -49.40 -22.25
C ALA A 118 -7.32 -49.80 -21.50
N MET A 119 -6.29 -50.26 -22.21
CA MET A 119 -5.08 -50.83 -21.62
C MET A 119 -3.77 -50.13 -22.05
N SER A 120 -3.85 -49.06 -22.83
CA SER A 120 -2.68 -48.28 -23.26
C SER A 120 -2.81 -46.82 -22.85
N CYS A 121 -1.67 -46.25 -22.48
CA CYS A 121 -1.51 -44.83 -22.13
C CYS A 121 -1.18 -43.95 -23.34
N ASP A 122 -0.95 -44.56 -24.50
CA ASP A 122 -0.74 -43.88 -25.77
C ASP A 122 -1.65 -44.54 -26.82
N ASP A 123 -2.57 -43.76 -27.37
CA ASP A 123 -3.41 -44.15 -28.50
C ASP A 123 -2.95 -43.48 -29.81
N GLY A 124 -1.78 -42.80 -29.79
CA GLY A 124 -1.19 -42.11 -30.93
C GLY A 124 -1.86 -40.78 -31.29
N VAL A 125 -2.95 -40.41 -30.62
CA VAL A 125 -3.79 -39.25 -30.99
C VAL A 125 -4.02 -38.32 -29.81
N THR A 126 -4.30 -38.87 -28.64
CA THR A 126 -4.73 -38.14 -27.46
C THR A 126 -3.53 -37.77 -26.59
N ARG A 127 -2.81 -36.73 -27.02
CA ARG A 127 -1.67 -36.16 -26.29
C ARG A 127 -2.04 -34.83 -25.62
N CYS A 128 -1.35 -34.48 -24.55
CA CYS A 128 -1.52 -33.20 -23.87
C CYS A 128 -0.90 -32.06 -24.70
N PRO A 129 -1.32 -30.80 -24.48
CA PRO A 129 -0.73 -29.65 -25.15
C PRO A 129 0.77 -29.55 -24.87
N SER A 130 1.53 -29.08 -25.86
CA SER A 130 2.94 -28.75 -25.66
C SER A 130 3.09 -27.62 -24.64
N TYR A 131 4.16 -27.66 -23.86
CA TYR A 131 4.46 -26.64 -22.86
C TYR A 131 5.96 -26.35 -22.82
N THR A 132 6.34 -25.16 -22.35
CA THR A 132 7.75 -24.79 -22.14
C THR A 132 8.16 -25.22 -20.74
N SER A 133 9.17 -26.09 -20.65
CA SER A 133 9.77 -26.50 -19.38
C SER A 133 10.35 -25.30 -18.64
N MET A 134 10.47 -25.42 -17.32
CA MET A 134 11.22 -24.49 -16.47
C MET A 134 12.66 -24.24 -16.96
N THR A 135 13.24 -25.21 -17.67
CA THR A 135 14.59 -25.11 -18.26
C THR A 135 14.64 -24.34 -19.58
N GLY A 136 13.49 -23.91 -20.10
CA GLY A 136 13.35 -23.22 -21.39
C GLY A 136 13.15 -24.15 -22.59
N GLY A 137 13.28 -25.46 -22.42
CA GLY A 137 13.03 -26.44 -23.47
C GLY A 137 11.54 -26.61 -23.78
N LEU A 138 11.17 -26.65 -25.05
CA LEU A 138 9.80 -26.98 -25.48
C LEU A 138 9.58 -28.50 -25.34
N VAL A 139 8.61 -28.89 -24.52
CA VAL A 139 8.14 -30.28 -24.41
C VAL A 139 6.94 -30.43 -25.35
N SER A 140 7.16 -31.12 -26.47
CA SER A 140 6.12 -31.28 -27.49
C SER A 140 5.21 -32.47 -27.20
N ALA A 141 3.90 -32.22 -27.18
CA ALA A 141 2.85 -33.24 -27.07
C ALA A 141 3.14 -34.37 -26.04
N PRO A 142 3.30 -34.04 -24.75
CA PRO A 142 3.54 -35.04 -23.72
C PRO A 142 2.32 -35.96 -23.54
N LEU A 143 2.57 -37.19 -23.04
CA LEU A 143 1.50 -38.15 -22.76
C LEU A 143 0.63 -37.75 -21.56
N GLY A 144 1.10 -36.83 -20.72
CA GLY A 144 0.45 -36.48 -19.45
C GLY A 144 0.62 -37.55 -18.38
N VAL A 145 -0.18 -37.46 -17.30
CA VAL A 145 -0.23 -38.53 -16.30
C VAL A 145 -1.25 -39.58 -16.73
N CYS A 146 -0.77 -40.78 -17.05
CA CYS A 146 -1.67 -41.85 -17.46
C CYS A 146 -2.39 -42.50 -16.27
N CYS A 147 -3.69 -42.72 -16.46
CA CYS A 147 -4.59 -43.38 -15.53
C CYS A 147 -5.29 -44.56 -16.21
N LEU A 148 -4.85 -45.77 -15.87
CA LEU A 148 -5.51 -47.01 -16.26
C LEU A 148 -6.58 -47.36 -15.23
N CYS A 149 -7.78 -47.74 -15.65
CA CYS A 149 -8.90 -48.02 -14.74
C CYS A 149 -8.62 -49.14 -13.74
N ILE A 150 -7.75 -50.09 -14.10
CA ILE A 150 -7.30 -51.16 -13.21
C ILE A 150 -6.48 -50.66 -12.00
N GLY A 151 -5.89 -49.47 -12.09
CA GLY A 151 -5.07 -48.85 -11.05
C GLY A 151 -5.78 -47.72 -10.28
N ILE A 152 -7.08 -47.52 -10.53
CA ILE A 152 -7.89 -46.50 -9.84
C ILE A 152 -8.69 -47.18 -8.73
N GLU A 153 -8.29 -46.95 -7.48
CA GLU A 153 -8.89 -47.55 -6.29
C GLU A 153 -10.38 -47.21 -6.17
N CYS A 154 -10.75 -45.98 -6.51
CA CYS A 154 -12.15 -45.56 -6.48
C CYS A 154 -13.01 -46.21 -7.57
N ALA A 155 -12.40 -46.74 -8.64
CA ALA A 155 -13.12 -47.43 -9.71
C ALA A 155 -13.31 -48.92 -9.37
N LEU A 156 -12.47 -49.47 -8.49
CA LEU A 156 -12.59 -50.84 -7.98
C LEU A 156 -13.70 -50.98 -6.91
N THR A 157 -14.17 -49.86 -6.35
CA THR A 157 -15.20 -49.82 -5.31
C THR A 157 -16.32 -48.87 -5.75
N ASN A 158 -17.50 -49.41 -6.12
CA ASN A 158 -18.61 -48.68 -6.76
C ASN A 158 -19.13 -47.42 -6.03
N GLU A 159 -18.67 -47.14 -4.80
CA GLU A 159 -19.15 -46.03 -3.97
C GLU A 159 -18.15 -44.86 -3.82
N PHE A 160 -16.91 -44.98 -4.31
CA PHE A 160 -15.86 -43.99 -4.00
C PHE A 160 -15.50 -43.02 -5.14
N CYS A 161 -15.71 -43.37 -6.41
CA CYS A 161 -15.42 -42.45 -7.53
C CYS A 161 -16.59 -41.46 -7.72
N ASN A 162 -16.46 -40.24 -7.18
CA ASN A 162 -17.42 -39.16 -7.46
C ASN A 162 -16.98 -38.27 -8.64
N VAL A 163 -17.87 -37.40 -9.14
CA VAL A 163 -17.62 -36.49 -10.28
C VAL A 163 -16.43 -35.52 -10.08
N SER A 164 -16.02 -35.29 -8.84
CA SER A 164 -14.87 -34.44 -8.49
C SER A 164 -13.53 -35.18 -8.60
N MET A 165 -13.54 -36.51 -8.66
CA MET A 165 -12.32 -37.32 -8.83
C MET A 165 -11.84 -37.28 -10.28
N ARG A 166 -10.52 -37.32 -10.47
CA ARG A 166 -9.93 -37.45 -11.81
C ARG A 166 -10.27 -38.80 -12.44
N GLY A 167 -10.27 -39.88 -11.66
CA GLY A 167 -10.61 -41.23 -12.11
C GLY A 167 -12.08 -41.49 -12.47
N HIS A 168 -12.98 -40.51 -12.32
CA HIS A 168 -14.41 -40.70 -12.58
C HIS A 168 -14.74 -41.16 -14.01
N PHE A 169 -13.89 -40.85 -15.00
CA PHE A 169 -14.12 -41.29 -16.39
C PHE A 169 -14.15 -42.82 -16.52
N CYS A 170 -13.40 -43.55 -15.68
CA CYS A 170 -13.33 -45.00 -15.73
C CYS A 170 -14.68 -45.69 -15.52
N PHE A 171 -15.53 -45.12 -14.67
CA PHE A 171 -16.89 -45.63 -14.46
C PHE A 171 -17.77 -45.47 -15.71
N ARG A 172 -17.54 -44.41 -16.49
CA ARG A 172 -18.38 -44.08 -17.64
C ARG A 172 -17.96 -44.78 -18.93
N THR A 173 -16.65 -44.94 -19.14
CA THR A 173 -16.12 -45.37 -20.44
C THR A 173 -15.37 -46.70 -20.38
N GLY A 174 -14.87 -47.11 -19.21
CA GLY A 174 -13.94 -48.24 -19.08
C GLY A 174 -12.61 -48.06 -19.82
N ALA A 175 -12.37 -46.88 -20.42
CA ALA A 175 -11.17 -46.56 -21.17
C ALA A 175 -10.12 -45.93 -20.26
N ALA A 176 -8.84 -45.98 -20.65
CA ALA A 176 -7.79 -45.24 -19.97
C ALA A 176 -7.96 -43.73 -20.15
N GLY A 177 -7.30 -42.94 -19.32
CA GLY A 177 -7.32 -41.49 -19.41
C GLY A 177 -5.94 -40.89 -19.19
N SER A 178 -5.72 -39.72 -19.76
CA SER A 178 -4.55 -38.88 -19.51
C SER A 178 -4.98 -37.62 -18.77
N ILE A 179 -4.31 -37.33 -17.65
CA ILE A 179 -4.43 -36.06 -16.95
C ILE A 179 -3.42 -35.08 -17.56
N CYS A 180 -3.95 -34.03 -18.16
CA CYS A 180 -3.19 -32.94 -18.76
C CYS A 180 -3.29 -31.69 -17.90
N VAL A 181 -2.29 -30.81 -18.01
CA VAL A 181 -2.36 -29.45 -17.50
C VAL A 181 -2.22 -28.43 -18.61
N GLN A 182 -2.84 -27.27 -18.42
CA GLN A 182 -2.77 -26.13 -19.33
C GLN A 182 -2.79 -24.82 -18.55
N ASN A 183 -2.02 -23.84 -19.04
CA ASN A 183 -2.07 -22.49 -18.51
C ASN A 183 -3.37 -21.81 -18.94
N GLU A 184 -4.04 -21.14 -18.00
CA GLU A 184 -5.24 -20.35 -18.23
C GLU A 184 -5.01 -18.89 -17.80
N GLY A 185 -5.68 -17.98 -18.49
CA GLY A 185 -5.64 -16.55 -18.22
C GLY A 185 -4.37 -15.86 -18.73
N ILE A 186 -4.13 -14.67 -18.18
CA ILE A 186 -2.97 -13.84 -18.52
C ILE A 186 -1.70 -14.34 -17.84
N VAL A 187 -0.55 -13.76 -18.20
CA VAL A 187 0.74 -14.05 -17.56
C VAL A 187 1.13 -12.86 -16.69
N TYR A 188 1.72 -13.13 -15.54
CA TYR A 188 2.26 -12.14 -14.62
C TYR A 188 3.79 -12.23 -14.60
N HIS A 189 4.44 -11.09 -14.58
CA HIS A 189 5.83 -10.99 -14.14
C HIS A 189 5.85 -11.00 -12.60
N GLY A 190 6.76 -11.76 -12.00
CA GLY A 190 6.91 -11.86 -10.55
C GLY A 190 8.23 -11.23 -10.07
N TRP A 191 8.18 -10.42 -9.01
CA TRP A 191 9.35 -9.83 -8.35
C TRP A 191 9.30 -10.08 -6.86
N SER A 192 10.42 -10.47 -6.25
CA SER A 192 10.53 -10.45 -4.79
C SER A 192 10.72 -9.02 -4.30
N VAL A 193 10.00 -8.68 -3.23
CA VAL A 193 10.05 -7.36 -2.58
C VAL A 193 11.09 -7.39 -1.46
N GLY A 194 12.12 -6.56 -1.59
CA GLY A 194 13.19 -6.42 -0.61
C GLY A 194 12.78 -5.67 0.66
N SER A 195 13.76 -5.32 1.49
CA SER A 195 13.52 -4.56 2.73
C SER A 195 13.10 -3.11 2.44
N PRO A 196 12.30 -2.50 3.33
CA PRO A 196 11.90 -1.11 3.20
C PRO A 196 13.10 -0.18 3.41
N LEU A 197 13.28 0.78 2.51
CA LEU A 197 14.26 1.85 2.62
C LEU A 197 13.54 3.19 2.46
N PRO A 198 13.71 4.15 3.39
CA PRO A 198 13.15 5.48 3.20
C PRO A 198 13.78 6.13 1.96
N TYR A 199 12.97 6.81 1.17
CA TYR A 199 13.39 7.53 -0.03
C TYR A 199 12.73 8.90 -0.06
N TYR A 200 13.54 9.92 -0.32
CA TYR A 200 13.09 11.27 -0.59
C TYR A 200 14.16 12.02 -1.36
N THR A 201 13.75 13.11 -1.98
CA THR A 201 14.63 14.01 -2.71
C THR A 201 14.67 15.35 -2.00
N LEU A 202 15.84 15.95 -1.91
CA LEU A 202 16.05 17.30 -1.40
C LEU A 202 16.63 18.14 -2.53
N ARG A 203 16.08 19.33 -2.73
CA ARG A 203 16.57 20.32 -3.69
C ARG A 203 16.89 21.60 -2.95
N LEU A 204 18.14 22.04 -3.06
CA LEU A 204 18.58 23.33 -2.58
C LEU A 204 18.85 24.21 -3.80
N SER A 205 18.15 25.33 -3.91
CA SER A 205 18.40 26.35 -4.92
C SER A 205 18.95 27.61 -4.27
N ALA A 206 20.13 28.04 -4.69
CA ALA A 206 20.78 29.26 -4.26
C ALA A 206 20.80 30.28 -5.41
N SER A 207 20.44 31.54 -5.13
CA SER A 207 20.45 32.64 -6.09
C SER A 207 20.74 33.97 -5.40
N GLY A 208 21.44 34.89 -6.05
CA GLY A 208 21.73 36.21 -5.50
C GLY A 208 22.27 37.16 -6.55
N GLN A 209 22.35 38.45 -6.22
CA GLN A 209 22.92 39.44 -7.14
C GLN A 209 24.42 39.14 -7.33
N GLY A 210 24.83 38.83 -8.57
CA GLY A 210 26.20 38.40 -8.89
C GLY A 210 26.48 36.90 -8.70
N ILE A 211 25.48 36.10 -8.29
CA ILE A 211 25.60 34.64 -8.15
C ILE A 211 24.64 33.97 -9.11
N ALA A 212 25.17 33.17 -10.04
CA ALA A 212 24.35 32.36 -10.94
C ALA A 212 23.47 31.39 -10.15
N GLN A 213 22.20 31.29 -10.55
CA GLN A 213 21.26 30.39 -9.91
C GLN A 213 21.80 28.95 -9.96
N THR A 214 22.00 28.35 -8.79
CA THR A 214 22.60 27.02 -8.65
C THR A 214 21.62 26.12 -7.93
N THR A 215 21.37 24.92 -8.46
CA THR A 215 20.49 23.93 -7.83
C THR A 215 21.29 22.67 -7.52
N LEU A 216 21.31 22.28 -6.25
CA LEU A 216 21.84 21.01 -5.77
C LEU A 216 20.68 20.07 -5.46
N GLN A 217 20.81 18.80 -5.84
CA GLN A 217 19.84 17.77 -5.51
C GLN A 217 20.52 16.65 -4.71
N LEU A 218 19.95 16.30 -3.57
CA LEU A 218 20.30 15.11 -2.81
C LEU A 218 19.18 14.08 -2.91
N THR A 219 19.57 12.82 -2.81
CA THR A 219 18.66 11.71 -2.59
C THR A 219 19.22 10.84 -1.49
N THR A 220 18.44 9.89 -0.96
CA THR A 220 18.97 8.94 0.03
C THR A 220 20.11 8.07 -0.52
N ASP A 221 20.22 7.91 -1.84
CA ASP A 221 21.32 7.18 -2.51
C ASP A 221 22.53 8.06 -2.81
N ALA A 222 22.30 9.36 -2.93
CA ALA A 222 23.32 10.38 -3.20
C ALA A 222 23.24 11.45 -2.11
N PRO A 223 23.77 11.17 -0.91
CA PRO A 223 23.60 12.02 0.27
C PRO A 223 24.53 13.25 0.26
N SER A 224 25.39 13.42 -0.76
CA SER A 224 26.23 14.61 -0.91
C SER A 224 26.13 15.20 -2.32
N ALA A 225 26.16 16.52 -2.40
CA ALA A 225 26.23 17.27 -3.65
C ALA A 225 27.07 18.52 -3.45
N GLN A 226 27.83 18.89 -4.48
CA GLN A 226 28.74 20.03 -4.46
C GLN A 226 28.59 20.87 -5.73
N ALA A 227 28.59 22.20 -5.59
CA ALA A 227 28.72 23.12 -6.71
C ALA A 227 30.04 23.89 -6.63
N GLY A 228 30.90 23.71 -7.64
CA GLY A 228 32.23 24.30 -7.71
C GLY A 228 33.23 23.71 -6.69
N ALA A 229 34.52 24.03 -6.86
CA ALA A 229 35.60 23.46 -6.03
C ALA A 229 35.48 23.80 -4.53
N SER A 230 34.90 24.96 -4.18
CA SER A 230 34.87 25.43 -2.78
C SER A 230 33.61 26.22 -2.39
N PHE A 231 32.62 26.36 -3.28
CA PHE A 231 31.56 27.37 -3.08
C PHE A 231 30.40 26.86 -2.22
N LEU A 232 29.88 25.68 -2.53
CA LEU A 232 28.67 25.15 -1.88
C LEU A 232 28.73 23.63 -1.78
N HIS A 233 28.66 23.10 -0.56
CA HIS A 233 28.58 21.67 -0.30
C HIS A 233 27.39 21.38 0.61
N LEU A 234 26.58 20.42 0.22
CA LEU A 234 25.41 19.96 0.96
C LEU A 234 25.56 18.47 1.23
N VAL A 235 25.46 18.08 2.50
CA VAL A 235 25.55 16.68 2.95
C VAL A 235 24.38 16.36 3.85
N GLN A 236 23.76 15.21 3.64
CA GLN A 236 22.82 14.62 4.57
C GLN A 236 23.60 13.87 5.67
N THR A 237 23.50 14.34 6.92
CA THR A 237 24.22 13.75 8.05
C THR A 237 23.39 12.74 8.85
N SER A 238 22.06 12.82 8.77
CA SER A 238 21.15 11.82 9.30
C SER A 238 19.93 11.64 8.39
N GLY A 239 19.29 10.49 8.47
CA GLY A 239 18.09 10.15 7.69
C GLY A 239 16.99 9.55 8.55
N VAL A 240 15.82 9.39 7.94
CA VAL A 240 14.66 8.75 8.55
C VAL A 240 15.00 7.31 8.93
N SER A 241 14.68 6.89 10.15
CA SER A 241 14.83 5.49 10.51
C SER A 241 13.69 4.66 9.88
N PRO A 242 13.96 3.44 9.36
CA PRO A 242 12.93 2.62 8.71
C PRO A 242 11.73 2.29 9.61
N GLY A 243 11.95 2.20 10.94
CA GLY A 243 10.90 1.91 11.91
C GLY A 243 9.95 3.09 12.19
N GLU A 244 10.35 4.32 11.86
CA GLU A 244 9.54 5.53 12.04
C GLU A 244 8.71 5.89 10.80
N GLY A 245 8.95 5.25 9.65
CA GLY A 245 8.29 5.54 8.37
C GLY A 245 6.78 5.23 8.33
N GLY A 246 6.25 4.55 9.36
CA GLY A 246 4.81 4.31 9.50
C GLY A 246 4.19 3.69 8.25
N THR A 247 4.79 2.60 7.74
CA THR A 247 4.17 1.83 6.66
C THR A 247 2.84 1.28 7.16
N THR A 248 1.83 1.34 6.31
CA THR A 248 0.50 0.84 6.67
C THR A 248 0.47 -0.70 6.66
N VAL A 249 1.31 -1.32 5.84
CA VAL A 249 1.39 -2.77 5.66
C VAL A 249 2.85 -3.20 5.49
N ASP A 250 3.29 -4.22 6.21
CA ASP A 250 4.58 -4.86 5.93
C ASP A 250 4.48 -5.76 4.69
N ILE A 251 5.13 -5.32 3.62
CA ILE A 251 5.20 -6.03 2.34
C ILE A 251 6.60 -6.60 2.06
N ALA A 252 7.55 -6.44 2.98
CA ALA A 252 8.89 -7.01 2.82
C ALA A 252 8.80 -8.54 2.78
N GLY A 253 9.55 -9.18 1.88
CA GLY A 253 9.52 -10.64 1.72
C GLY A 253 8.25 -11.18 1.04
N ARG A 254 7.38 -10.30 0.50
CA ARG A 254 6.30 -10.69 -0.41
C ARG A 254 6.80 -10.78 -1.86
N VAL A 255 5.97 -11.36 -2.72
CA VAL A 255 6.17 -11.38 -4.17
C VAL A 255 5.10 -10.51 -4.81
N LEU A 256 5.55 -9.52 -5.59
CA LEU A 256 4.72 -8.66 -6.43
C LEU A 256 4.51 -9.34 -7.77
N PHE A 257 3.26 -9.44 -8.20
CA PHE A 257 2.86 -9.93 -9.52
C PHE A 257 2.23 -8.79 -10.32
N VAL A 258 2.82 -8.46 -11.47
CA VAL A 258 2.29 -7.45 -12.39
C VAL A 258 1.92 -8.12 -13.71
N PRO A 259 0.71 -7.88 -14.25
CA PRO A 259 0.30 -8.38 -15.56
C PRO A 259 1.33 -8.07 -16.66
N SER A 260 1.60 -9.05 -17.51
CA SER A 260 2.44 -8.88 -18.68
C SER A 260 1.61 -8.34 -19.85
N ALA A 261 2.01 -7.17 -20.37
CA ALA A 261 1.34 -6.50 -21.49
C ALA A 261 1.27 -7.39 -22.76
N GLU A 262 2.24 -8.28 -22.95
CA GLU A 262 2.35 -9.18 -24.12
C GLU A 262 1.25 -10.26 -24.16
N SER A 263 0.64 -10.58 -23.01
CA SER A 263 -0.38 -11.63 -22.88
C SER A 263 -1.81 -11.16 -23.18
N SER A 264 -2.03 -9.87 -23.47
CA SER A 264 -3.35 -9.27 -23.71
C SER A 264 -3.90 -9.47 -25.13
N SER A 265 -3.17 -10.15 -26.02
CA SER A 265 -3.52 -10.29 -27.44
C SER A 265 -4.71 -11.20 -27.74
N GLY A 266 -5.33 -11.84 -26.74
CA GLY A 266 -6.47 -12.75 -26.90
C GLY A 266 -7.71 -12.46 -26.05
N SER A 267 -7.71 -11.46 -25.17
CA SER A 267 -8.85 -11.14 -24.30
C SER A 267 -9.24 -9.67 -24.44
N THR A 268 -10.54 -9.38 -24.57
CA THR A 268 -11.13 -8.06 -24.87
C THR A 268 -10.90 -6.96 -23.81
N SER A 269 -10.09 -7.21 -22.78
CA SER A 269 -9.73 -6.24 -21.75
C SER A 269 -8.21 -6.07 -21.74
N HIS A 270 -7.74 -4.90 -22.19
CA HIS A 270 -6.33 -4.54 -22.09
C HIS A 270 -5.96 -4.34 -20.63
N VAL A 271 -5.39 -5.37 -19.99
CA VAL A 271 -4.83 -5.26 -18.65
C VAL A 271 -3.52 -4.47 -18.77
N ARG A 272 -3.48 -3.30 -18.15
CA ARG A 272 -2.30 -2.43 -18.20
C ARG A 272 -1.34 -2.82 -17.08
N ASP A 273 -0.05 -2.84 -17.39
CA ASP A 273 1.01 -3.16 -16.42
C ASP A 273 1.28 -1.99 -15.45
N ASP A 274 0.76 -0.80 -15.75
CA ASP A 274 0.84 0.41 -14.93
C ASP A 274 -0.31 0.57 -13.92
N ASP A 275 -1.28 -0.34 -13.89
CA ASP A 275 -2.45 -0.25 -13.00
C ASP A 275 -2.31 -1.11 -11.72
N PRO A 276 -2.10 -0.49 -10.53
CA PRO A 276 -1.98 -1.21 -9.27
C PRO A 276 -3.23 -1.99 -8.86
N ALA A 277 -4.40 -1.73 -9.48
CA ALA A 277 -5.62 -2.49 -9.24
C ALA A 277 -5.52 -3.94 -9.74
N GLU A 278 -4.61 -4.21 -10.66
CA GLU A 278 -4.40 -5.55 -11.24
C GLU A 278 -3.12 -6.23 -10.71
N TRP A 279 -2.40 -5.56 -9.82
CA TRP A 279 -1.21 -6.11 -9.17
C TRP A 279 -1.61 -6.96 -7.96
N LEU A 280 -0.90 -8.07 -7.75
CA LEU A 280 -1.09 -8.93 -6.59
C LEU A 280 0.19 -8.98 -5.74
N LEU A 281 0.04 -8.91 -4.41
CA LEU A 281 1.12 -8.99 -3.44
C LEU A 281 0.88 -10.18 -2.49
N LEU A 282 1.55 -11.30 -2.76
CA LEU A 282 1.39 -12.53 -1.99
C LEU A 282 2.60 -12.77 -1.08
N PRO A 283 2.42 -13.35 0.12
CA PRO A 283 3.53 -13.90 0.90
C PRO A 283 4.34 -14.91 0.08
N ALA A 284 5.68 -14.87 0.19
CA ALA A 284 6.56 -15.81 -0.50
C ALA A 284 6.27 -17.29 -0.14
N SER A 285 5.67 -17.56 1.02
CA SER A 285 5.26 -18.91 1.43
C SER A 285 4.20 -19.53 0.52
N LEU A 286 3.42 -18.72 -0.21
CA LEU A 286 2.39 -19.16 -1.15
C LEU A 286 2.91 -19.36 -2.58
N VAL A 287 4.20 -19.08 -2.81
CA VAL A 287 4.81 -19.06 -4.15
C VAL A 287 5.89 -20.12 -4.24
N SER A 288 5.86 -20.92 -5.30
CA SER A 288 6.93 -21.85 -5.67
C SER A 288 7.78 -21.25 -6.77
N ASN A 289 8.90 -20.61 -6.40
CA ASN A 289 9.80 -20.02 -7.38
C ASN A 289 10.45 -21.10 -8.28
N SER A 290 10.81 -22.25 -7.71
CA SER A 290 11.34 -23.43 -8.42
C SER A 290 10.27 -24.28 -9.10
N GLY A 291 8.98 -23.94 -8.94
CA GLY A 291 7.87 -24.63 -9.59
C GLY A 291 7.75 -26.12 -9.23
N ASN A 292 8.28 -26.53 -8.08
CA ASN A 292 8.36 -27.90 -7.60
C ASN A 292 7.58 -28.13 -6.29
N GLU A 293 6.57 -27.30 -6.02
CA GLU A 293 5.70 -27.43 -4.87
C GLU A 293 4.24 -27.40 -5.31
N CYS A 294 3.46 -28.37 -4.86
CA CYS A 294 2.03 -28.47 -5.13
C CYS A 294 1.24 -27.35 -4.45
N ASP A 295 0.12 -26.96 -5.07
CA ASP A 295 -0.87 -26.03 -4.52
C ASP A 295 -0.27 -24.67 -4.09
N LYS A 296 0.76 -24.24 -4.84
CA LYS A 296 1.39 -22.93 -4.74
C LYS A 296 1.41 -22.24 -6.10
N VAL A 297 1.46 -20.90 -6.06
CA VAL A 297 1.61 -20.09 -7.27
C VAL A 297 2.93 -20.43 -7.94
N GLY A 298 2.88 -20.78 -9.22
CA GLY A 298 4.06 -21.06 -10.03
C GLY A 298 4.46 -22.52 -10.11
N ILE A 299 3.62 -23.47 -9.66
CA ILE A 299 3.84 -24.88 -9.99
C ILE A 299 4.08 -25.07 -11.50
N SER A 300 5.07 -25.89 -11.84
CA SER A 300 5.41 -26.20 -13.22
C SER A 300 4.69 -27.46 -13.72
N PRO A 301 4.38 -27.55 -15.03
CA PRO A 301 3.94 -28.80 -15.64
C PRO A 301 4.95 -29.95 -15.43
N ASP A 302 6.26 -29.65 -15.46
CA ASP A 302 7.32 -30.64 -15.22
C ASP A 302 7.14 -31.34 -13.87
N TYR A 303 6.92 -30.56 -12.81
CA TYR A 303 6.71 -31.12 -11.47
C TYR A 303 5.35 -31.81 -11.33
N PHE A 304 4.32 -31.29 -11.98
CA PHE A 304 3.00 -31.93 -12.01
C PHE A 304 3.10 -33.33 -12.64
N TYR A 305 3.77 -33.45 -13.79
CA TYR A 305 3.93 -34.72 -14.49
C TYR A 305 4.94 -35.66 -13.83
N SER A 306 5.82 -35.17 -12.95
CA SER A 306 6.74 -36.03 -12.18
C SER A 306 6.06 -36.72 -10.99
N GLN A 307 4.84 -36.33 -10.62
CA GLN A 307 4.11 -36.96 -9.52
C GLN A 307 3.70 -38.39 -9.87
N SER A 308 3.55 -39.25 -8.86
CA SER A 308 3.12 -40.63 -9.06
C SER A 308 1.72 -40.69 -9.70
N SER A 309 1.59 -41.48 -10.76
CA SER A 309 0.31 -41.73 -11.42
C SER A 309 -0.72 -42.29 -10.46
N THR A 310 -0.34 -43.20 -9.56
CA THR A 310 -1.25 -43.76 -8.55
C THR A 310 -1.89 -42.67 -7.70
N THR A 311 -1.10 -41.70 -7.23
CA THR A 311 -1.61 -40.58 -6.43
C THR A 311 -2.45 -39.63 -7.27
N GLN A 312 -2.00 -39.29 -8.48
CA GLN A 312 -2.66 -38.31 -9.34
C GLN A 312 -4.01 -38.82 -9.89
N CYS A 313 -4.12 -40.10 -10.23
CA CYS A 313 -5.33 -40.70 -10.78
C CYS A 313 -6.45 -40.86 -9.75
N ASN A 314 -6.08 -41.11 -8.49
CA ASN A 314 -7.00 -41.19 -7.36
C ASN A 314 -7.22 -39.83 -6.67
N ALA A 315 -6.64 -38.75 -7.19
CA ALA A 315 -6.84 -37.41 -6.63
C ALA A 315 -8.13 -36.76 -7.14
N GLN A 316 -8.59 -35.75 -6.39
CA GLN A 316 -9.59 -34.83 -6.86
C GLN A 316 -9.04 -33.97 -8.01
N LYS A 317 -9.93 -33.50 -8.88
CA LYS A 317 -9.62 -32.46 -9.85
C LYS A 317 -9.09 -31.23 -9.12
N GLY A 318 -8.11 -30.58 -9.74
CA GLY A 318 -7.40 -29.45 -9.19
C GLY A 318 -6.27 -29.80 -8.22
N THR A 319 -6.17 -31.03 -7.68
CA THR A 319 -5.10 -31.36 -6.73
C THR A 319 -3.71 -31.05 -7.30
N CYS A 320 -2.84 -30.43 -6.51
CA CYS A 320 -1.50 -29.92 -6.88
C CYS A 320 -1.51 -28.63 -7.70
N VAL A 321 -2.65 -28.23 -8.29
CA VAL A 321 -2.79 -27.01 -9.11
C VAL A 321 -3.84 -26.04 -8.55
N ARG A 322 -4.11 -26.10 -7.24
CA ARG A 322 -4.97 -25.13 -6.53
C ARG A 322 -4.16 -23.90 -6.10
N HIS A 323 -4.86 -22.88 -5.62
CA HIS A 323 -4.27 -21.67 -5.04
C HIS A 323 -3.30 -20.96 -6.00
N GLN A 324 -3.77 -20.74 -7.23
CA GLN A 324 -3.07 -19.99 -8.25
C GLN A 324 -3.42 -18.49 -8.17
N LEU A 325 -2.74 -17.62 -8.94
CA LEU A 325 -2.97 -16.17 -8.90
C LEU A 325 -4.43 -15.81 -9.20
N ALA A 326 -5.05 -16.51 -10.16
CA ALA A 326 -6.46 -16.33 -10.49
C ALA A 326 -7.38 -16.65 -9.29
N ASP A 327 -7.04 -17.67 -8.50
CA ASP A 327 -7.82 -18.07 -7.32
C ASP A 327 -7.78 -16.97 -6.24
N TYR A 328 -6.58 -16.46 -5.94
CA TYR A 328 -6.42 -15.37 -4.96
C TYR A 328 -7.07 -14.06 -5.40
N ARG A 329 -7.02 -13.75 -6.71
CA ARG A 329 -7.70 -12.57 -7.27
C ARG A 329 -9.22 -12.72 -7.16
N GLU A 330 -9.77 -13.89 -7.50
CA GLU A 330 -11.21 -14.16 -7.38
C GLU A 330 -11.69 -14.09 -5.93
N GLU A 331 -10.91 -14.66 -5.00
CA GLU A 331 -11.19 -14.56 -3.56
C GLU A 331 -11.27 -13.11 -3.10
N ASP A 332 -10.29 -12.28 -3.48
CA ASP A 332 -10.27 -10.86 -3.15
C ASP A 332 -11.47 -10.12 -3.73
N LEU A 333 -11.80 -10.35 -5.01
CA LEU A 333 -12.97 -9.72 -5.64
C LEU A 333 -14.27 -10.10 -4.93
N ALA A 334 -14.41 -11.35 -4.49
CA ALA A 334 -15.56 -11.78 -3.71
C ALA A 334 -15.62 -11.09 -2.33
N GLN A 335 -14.48 -10.88 -1.67
CA GLN A 335 -14.41 -10.14 -0.40
C GLN A 335 -14.73 -8.65 -0.58
N ILE A 336 -14.23 -8.04 -1.67
CA ILE A 336 -14.49 -6.64 -2.03
C ILE A 336 -15.98 -6.44 -2.31
N ALA A 337 -16.61 -7.34 -3.07
CA ALA A 337 -18.04 -7.30 -3.34
C ALA A 337 -18.90 -7.41 -2.06
N GLN A 338 -18.36 -8.00 -1.00
CA GLN A 338 -18.98 -8.08 0.33
C GLN A 338 -18.60 -6.91 1.27
N GLY A 339 -17.83 -5.94 0.80
CA GLY A 339 -17.38 -4.78 1.59
C GLY A 339 -16.31 -5.09 2.64
N LYS A 340 -15.60 -6.22 2.52
CA LYS A 340 -14.57 -6.66 3.49
C LYS A 340 -13.13 -6.22 3.13
N GLY A 341 -12.95 -5.61 1.96
CA GLY A 341 -11.63 -5.25 1.41
C GLY A 341 -10.88 -6.43 0.80
N GLY A 342 -9.87 -6.15 -0.03
CA GLY A 342 -8.97 -7.16 -0.61
C GLY A 342 -7.74 -7.42 0.28
N ARG A 343 -7.17 -8.63 0.20
CA ARG A 343 -5.99 -9.07 0.97
C ARG A 343 -4.71 -9.17 0.15
N TYR A 344 -4.84 -9.35 -1.16
CA TYR A 344 -3.76 -9.61 -2.10
C TYR A 344 -3.65 -8.54 -3.19
N ILE A 345 -4.76 -7.94 -3.63
CA ILE A 345 -4.76 -6.86 -4.61
C ILE A 345 -4.05 -5.63 -4.04
N ALA A 346 -2.99 -5.19 -4.71
CA ALA A 346 -2.08 -4.18 -4.19
C ALA A 346 -2.78 -2.85 -3.88
N ALA A 347 -3.72 -2.42 -4.73
CA ALA A 347 -4.50 -1.20 -4.53
C ALA A 347 -5.33 -1.17 -3.24
N PHE A 348 -5.64 -2.32 -2.63
CA PHE A 348 -6.33 -2.39 -1.33
C PHE A 348 -5.36 -2.38 -0.14
N LEU A 349 -4.07 -2.62 -0.38
CA LEU A 349 -3.05 -2.64 0.66
C LEU A 349 -2.44 -1.26 0.87
N SER A 350 -2.08 -0.56 -0.21
CA SER A 350 -1.53 0.80 -0.16
C SER A 350 -1.53 1.45 -1.55
N ILE A 351 -1.02 2.68 -1.61
CA ILE A 351 -0.79 3.39 -2.87
C ILE A 351 0.64 3.09 -3.32
N PHE A 352 0.76 2.27 -4.35
CA PHE A 352 2.04 1.86 -4.90
C PHE A 352 2.33 2.53 -6.24
N THR A 353 3.60 2.84 -6.45
CA THR A 353 4.13 3.28 -7.75
C THR A 353 5.40 2.51 -8.06
N ARG A 354 5.63 2.17 -9.32
CA ARG A 354 6.84 1.46 -9.77
C ARG A 354 7.78 2.46 -10.42
N GLN A 355 9.05 2.45 -10.01
CA GLN A 355 10.10 3.30 -10.57
C GLN A 355 11.28 2.46 -11.01
N ARG A 356 11.87 2.81 -12.15
CA ARG A 356 13.14 2.23 -12.61
C ARG A 356 14.24 3.29 -12.51
N VAL A 357 15.35 2.94 -11.86
CA VAL A 357 16.56 3.78 -11.77
C VAL A 357 17.74 2.97 -12.29
N GLY A 358 18.24 3.34 -13.47
CA GLY A 358 19.22 2.51 -14.19
C GLY A 358 18.61 1.16 -14.57
N GLN A 359 19.27 0.07 -14.18
CA GLN A 359 18.79 -1.31 -14.37
C GLN A 359 17.95 -1.84 -13.20
N GLN A 360 17.84 -1.06 -12.11
CA GLN A 360 17.18 -1.50 -10.89
C GLN A 360 15.72 -1.03 -10.87
N GLU A 361 14.83 -1.93 -10.48
CA GLU A 361 13.42 -1.63 -10.26
C GLU A 361 13.11 -1.49 -8.78
N PHE A 362 12.21 -0.57 -8.48
CA PHE A 362 11.76 -0.24 -7.15
C PHE A 362 10.24 -0.14 -7.11
N LEU A 363 9.67 -0.61 -6.02
CA LEU A 363 8.30 -0.33 -5.62
C LEU A 363 8.33 0.78 -4.57
N LEU A 364 7.52 1.81 -4.75
CA LEU A 364 7.41 2.94 -3.84
C LEU A 364 6.02 2.96 -3.22
N GLU A 365 5.99 3.03 -1.91
CA GLU A 365 4.80 3.24 -1.08
C GLU A 365 4.84 4.67 -0.51
N ALA A 366 3.67 5.32 -0.42
CA ALA A 366 3.56 6.57 0.32
C ALA A 366 3.73 6.33 1.83
N ALA A 367 4.67 7.01 2.48
CA ALA A 367 4.87 6.92 3.92
C ALA A 367 3.92 7.90 4.65
N GLN A 368 3.28 7.46 5.74
CA GLN A 368 2.41 8.33 6.56
C GLN A 368 3.20 9.13 7.61
N ARG A 369 4.35 8.63 8.05
CA ARG A 369 5.24 9.33 8.97
C ARG A 369 6.56 9.67 8.29
N ILE A 370 6.96 10.90 8.50
CA ILE A 370 8.09 11.53 7.83
C ILE A 370 9.10 11.72 8.95
N GLY A 371 10.17 10.94 9.02
CA GLY A 371 11.22 11.26 9.99
C GLY A 371 11.97 12.53 9.59
N GLY A 372 12.64 13.13 10.56
CA GLY A 372 13.49 14.27 10.32
C GLY A 372 14.77 13.94 9.56
N ALA A 373 15.44 14.98 9.06
CA ALA A 373 16.76 14.85 8.42
C ALA A 373 17.64 16.03 8.84
N VAL A 374 18.90 15.75 9.18
CA VAL A 374 19.89 16.81 9.40
C VAL A 374 20.67 17.03 8.12
N LEU A 375 20.71 18.28 7.67
CA LEU A 375 21.48 18.72 6.53
C LEU A 375 22.62 19.60 6.99
N ARG A 376 23.83 19.22 6.58
CA ARG A 376 25.02 20.03 6.73
C ARG A 376 25.26 20.82 5.46
N TRP A 377 25.15 22.13 5.58
CA TRP A 377 25.49 23.09 4.55
C TRP A 377 26.83 23.74 4.88
N THR A 378 27.80 23.63 3.97
CA THR A 378 29.09 24.32 4.07
C THR A 378 29.20 25.39 2.99
N VAL A 379 29.56 26.62 3.39
CA VAL A 379 29.74 27.78 2.50
C VAL A 379 30.96 28.61 2.91
N ASN A 380 31.58 29.26 1.94
CA ASN A 380 32.62 30.28 2.16
C ASN A 380 31.96 31.61 2.57
N ALA A 381 31.58 31.73 3.84
CA ALA A 381 30.99 32.94 4.41
C ALA A 381 31.49 33.16 5.83
N ASP A 382 31.52 34.41 6.30
CA ASP A 382 31.87 34.72 7.69
C ASP A 382 30.64 34.71 8.59
N GLN A 383 29.43 35.01 8.09
CA GLN A 383 28.21 34.99 8.90
C GLN A 383 26.99 34.66 8.04
N LEU A 384 26.01 33.94 8.63
CA LEU A 384 24.70 33.71 8.05
C LEU A 384 23.64 34.23 9.00
N VAL A 385 22.72 35.03 8.47
CA VAL A 385 21.51 35.46 9.19
C VAL A 385 20.31 34.78 8.55
N PHE A 386 19.60 33.98 9.33
CA PHE A 386 18.32 33.37 8.91
C PHE A 386 17.21 34.40 9.07
N LYS A 387 16.62 34.85 7.95
CA LYS A 387 15.40 35.65 7.97
C LYS A 387 14.23 34.77 7.53
N LEU A 388 13.40 34.39 8.50
CA LEU A 388 12.09 33.80 8.21
C LEU A 388 11.22 34.90 7.58
N PHE A 389 10.60 34.59 6.44
CA PHE A 389 9.65 35.52 5.85
C PHE A 389 8.39 35.56 6.72
N PRO A 390 7.86 36.77 7.05
CA PRO A 390 6.59 36.89 7.72
C PRO A 390 5.50 36.30 6.82
N VAL A 391 4.70 35.39 7.36
CA VAL A 391 3.59 34.76 6.65
C VAL A 391 2.25 35.27 7.19
N SER A 392 1.42 35.84 6.33
CA SER A 392 0.00 36.10 6.56
C SER A 392 -0.88 34.95 6.08
N GLY A 393 -1.64 34.36 6.99
CA GLY A 393 -2.62 33.31 6.71
C GLY A 393 -3.98 33.68 7.28
N VAL A 394 -5.05 33.19 6.66
CA VAL A 394 -6.43 33.38 7.13
C VAL A 394 -7.16 32.06 7.26
N LEU A 395 -8.08 31.99 8.23
CA LEU A 395 -9.07 30.94 8.31
C LEU A 395 -10.15 31.24 7.26
N ASP A 396 -10.23 30.41 6.22
CA ASP A 396 -11.16 30.60 5.10
C ASP A 396 -12.53 30.00 5.42
N THR A 397 -12.55 28.74 5.86
CA THR A 397 -13.79 28.07 6.27
C THR A 397 -13.56 27.24 7.53
N VAL A 398 -14.45 27.35 8.51
CA VAL A 398 -14.47 26.49 9.70
C VAL A 398 -15.89 25.93 9.84
N ARG A 399 -16.04 24.61 9.73
CA ARG A 399 -17.34 23.95 9.60
C ARG A 399 -17.34 22.61 10.34
N PHE A 400 -18.31 22.43 11.23
CA PHE A 400 -18.64 21.12 11.78
C PHE A 400 -19.66 20.38 10.90
N VAL A 401 -19.52 19.07 10.76
CA VAL A 401 -20.44 18.19 10.03
C VAL A 401 -20.91 17.08 10.96
N SER A 402 -22.19 17.14 11.37
CA SER A 402 -22.77 16.18 12.33
C SER A 402 -22.73 14.74 11.84
N GLY A 403 -23.04 14.50 10.56
CA GLY A 403 -23.07 13.14 9.99
C GLY A 403 -21.74 12.39 10.00
N THR A 404 -20.60 13.09 10.04
CA THR A 404 -19.26 12.48 10.16
C THR A 404 -18.61 12.72 11.52
N GLY A 405 -19.22 13.54 12.38
CA GLY A 405 -18.62 13.97 13.63
C GLY A 405 -17.32 14.77 13.45
N ALA A 406 -17.09 15.39 12.29
CA ALA A 406 -15.81 16.00 11.95
C ALA A 406 -15.90 17.53 11.82
N LEU A 407 -14.91 18.22 12.37
CA LEU A 407 -14.65 19.64 12.19
C LEU A 407 -13.62 19.83 11.06
N TYR A 408 -14.05 20.50 9.99
CA TYR A 408 -13.22 20.87 8.85
C TYR A 408 -12.76 22.32 8.98
N VAL A 409 -11.45 22.54 8.87
CA VAL A 409 -10.83 23.87 8.92
C VAL A 409 -10.02 24.07 7.64
N THR A 410 -10.30 25.12 6.89
CA THR A 410 -9.55 25.49 5.69
C THR A 410 -8.73 26.72 5.98
N VAL A 411 -7.42 26.64 5.75
CA VAL A 411 -6.48 27.76 5.88
C VAL A 411 -6.07 28.19 4.48
N ARG A 412 -6.11 29.50 4.23
CA ARG A 412 -5.62 30.10 2.98
C ARG A 412 -4.38 30.94 3.24
N ASN A 413 -3.35 30.70 2.43
CA ASN A 413 -2.13 31.50 2.46
C ASN A 413 -2.30 32.73 1.56
N ASN A 414 -2.17 33.92 2.16
CA ASN A 414 -2.33 35.18 1.44
C ASN A 414 -0.98 35.80 1.00
N ASN A 415 0.14 35.11 1.24
CA ASN A 415 1.46 35.57 0.81
C ASN A 415 1.84 35.00 -0.55
N THR A 416 2.78 35.68 -1.20
CA THR A 416 3.44 35.18 -2.41
C THR A 416 4.15 33.85 -2.17
N TYR A 417 4.71 33.66 -0.98
CA TYR A 417 5.50 32.49 -0.59
C TYR A 417 4.68 31.49 0.20
N GLY A 418 5.05 30.21 0.11
CA GLY A 418 4.49 29.16 0.97
C GLY A 418 4.78 29.42 2.45
N GLY A 419 3.88 29.01 3.33
CA GLY A 419 4.01 29.19 4.77
C GLY A 419 3.64 27.93 5.54
N LEU A 420 4.32 27.72 6.68
CA LEU A 420 3.95 26.70 7.65
C LEU A 420 2.93 27.30 8.63
N TYR A 421 1.79 26.63 8.75
CA TYR A 421 0.69 27.06 9.59
C TYR A 421 0.32 25.97 10.58
N TYR A 422 0.02 26.39 11.82
CA TYR A 422 -0.51 25.52 12.86
C TYR A 422 -1.97 25.88 13.13
N VAL A 423 -2.84 24.88 13.05
CA VAL A 423 -4.26 24.98 13.41
C VAL A 423 -4.46 24.24 14.72
N ALA A 424 -4.82 24.97 15.77
CA ALA A 424 -5.12 24.42 17.08
C ALA A 424 -6.62 24.49 17.35
N VAL A 425 -7.21 23.38 17.80
CA VAL A 425 -8.56 23.37 18.37
C VAL A 425 -8.42 23.33 19.88
N ALA A 426 -8.93 24.37 20.55
CA ALA A 426 -8.75 24.59 21.97
C ALA A 426 -10.06 25.06 22.62
N GLN A 427 -10.07 25.09 23.95
CA GLN A 427 -11.17 25.64 24.75
C GLN A 427 -12.55 25.06 24.38
N CYS A 428 -12.60 23.77 24.09
CA CYS A 428 -13.85 23.11 23.79
C CYS A 428 -14.73 23.01 25.04
N GLN A 429 -15.99 23.38 24.89
CA GLN A 429 -17.05 23.15 25.86
C GLN A 429 -17.94 22.05 25.30
N ARG A 430 -18.19 21.01 26.12
CA ARG A 430 -19.17 19.94 25.84
C ARG A 430 -18.79 19.02 24.67
N ALA A 431 -17.55 19.14 24.21
CA ALA A 431 -16.97 18.35 23.16
C ALA A 431 -15.46 18.21 23.39
N ARG A 432 -14.87 17.17 22.81
CA ARG A 432 -13.44 16.90 22.80
C ARG A 432 -13.03 16.36 21.44
N VAL A 433 -11.75 16.51 21.10
CA VAL A 433 -11.21 15.97 19.84
C VAL A 433 -10.72 14.53 20.09
N SER A 434 -11.03 13.58 19.21
CA SER A 434 -10.86 12.13 19.47
C SER A 434 -9.47 11.55 19.25
N ASP A 435 -8.55 12.27 18.60
CA ASP A 435 -7.25 11.73 18.17
C ASP A 435 -6.15 12.78 18.28
N CYS A 436 -5.92 13.27 19.50
CA CYS A 436 -4.86 14.24 19.76
C CYS A 436 -3.75 13.57 20.55
N ALA A 437 -2.53 13.69 20.05
CA ALA A 437 -1.34 13.40 20.82
C ALA A 437 -1.23 14.48 21.91
N ASN A 438 -1.79 14.21 23.09
CA ASN A 438 -1.63 15.10 24.23
C ASN A 438 -0.13 15.14 24.59
N ASP A 439 0.46 16.32 24.52
CA ASP A 439 1.82 16.61 25.03
C ASP A 439 1.87 16.66 26.57
N GLY A 440 0.73 16.49 27.23
CA GLY A 440 0.58 16.48 28.69
C GLY A 440 0.64 17.86 29.34
N VAL A 441 0.85 18.93 28.55
CA VAL A 441 1.07 20.30 29.05
C VAL A 441 -0.01 21.25 28.53
N THR A 442 -0.55 21.01 27.34
CA THR A 442 -1.63 21.83 26.77
C THR A 442 -2.82 20.94 26.40
N SER A 443 -4.04 21.39 26.69
CA SER A 443 -5.27 20.72 26.26
C SER A 443 -5.65 21.10 24.81
N GLU A 444 -4.66 21.51 24.01
CA GLU A 444 -4.85 22.00 22.65
C GLU A 444 -4.55 20.89 21.64
N CYS A 445 -5.47 20.65 20.72
CA CYS A 445 -5.22 19.70 19.64
C CYS A 445 -4.66 20.43 18.42
N VAL A 446 -3.37 20.25 18.16
CA VAL A 446 -2.67 20.96 17.09
C VAL A 446 -2.48 20.05 15.88
N ARG A 447 -2.80 20.57 14.69
CA ARG A 447 -2.35 20.03 13.41
C ARG A 447 -1.59 21.10 12.65
N GLU A 448 -0.69 20.69 11.78
CA GLU A 448 0.13 21.60 10.99
C GLU A 448 0.01 21.27 9.50
N ALA A 449 0.12 22.29 8.65
CA ALA A 449 0.27 22.07 7.22
C ALA A 449 1.10 23.19 6.60
N LEU A 450 1.86 22.79 5.59
CA LEU A 450 2.45 23.71 4.64
C LEU A 450 1.37 24.11 3.63
N VAL A 451 1.08 25.40 3.53
CA VAL A 451 0.19 25.94 2.49
C VAL A 451 1.08 26.63 1.47
N ALA A 452 0.93 26.25 0.19
CA ALA A 452 1.73 26.79 -0.90
C ALA A 452 1.51 28.31 -1.09
N GLY A 453 2.15 28.91 -2.10
CA GLY A 453 2.11 30.37 -2.33
C GLY A 453 0.71 30.94 -2.62
N ALA A 454 0.69 32.16 -3.16
CA ALA A 454 -0.48 33.04 -3.18
C ALA A 454 -1.81 32.35 -3.52
N ASN A 455 -2.78 32.50 -2.61
CA ASN A 455 -4.17 32.05 -2.71
C ASN A 455 -4.39 30.52 -2.76
N THR A 456 -3.40 29.73 -2.35
CA THR A 456 -3.65 28.30 -2.14
C THR A 456 -4.23 28.05 -0.75
N SER A 457 -5.05 27.00 -0.64
CA SER A 457 -5.66 26.58 0.61
C SER A 457 -5.32 25.14 0.97
N SER A 458 -5.31 24.84 2.26
CA SER A 458 -5.20 23.49 2.80
C SER A 458 -6.32 23.23 3.79
N MET A 459 -6.84 22.01 3.81
CA MET A 459 -7.96 21.59 4.65
C MET A 459 -7.48 20.62 5.72
N PHE A 460 -7.88 20.88 6.96
CA PHE A 460 -7.62 20.09 8.15
C PHE A 460 -8.93 19.44 8.61
N GLN A 461 -8.84 18.22 9.09
CA GLN A 461 -9.96 17.49 9.68
C GLN A 461 -9.64 17.11 11.12
N PHE A 462 -10.56 17.43 12.01
CA PHE A 462 -10.52 17.05 13.43
C PHE A 462 -11.78 16.22 13.74
N SER A 463 -11.57 15.00 14.23
CA SER A 463 -12.67 14.15 14.69
C SER A 463 -13.13 14.62 16.06
N MET A 464 -14.41 14.95 16.22
CA MET A 464 -14.99 15.50 17.44
C MET A 464 -15.90 14.46 18.09
N MET A 465 -15.78 14.33 19.41
CA MET A 465 -16.70 13.56 20.25
C MET A 465 -17.41 14.53 21.20
N SER A 466 -18.73 14.39 21.30
CA SER A 466 -19.50 15.09 22.34
C SER A 466 -19.29 14.38 23.68
N ASP A 467 -19.34 15.12 24.78
CA ASP A 467 -19.19 14.51 26.10
C ASP A 467 -20.43 13.68 26.49
N PRO A 468 -20.24 12.50 27.12
CA PRO A 468 -21.31 11.51 27.29
C PRO A 468 -22.43 11.92 28.28
N ALA A 469 -22.29 13.04 28.98
CA ALA A 469 -23.22 13.51 30.01
C ALA A 469 -24.14 14.66 29.55
N GLU A 470 -24.10 15.01 28.27
CA GLU A 470 -24.74 16.22 27.72
C GLU A 470 -26.16 15.95 27.20
N GLU A 471 -27.09 16.86 27.52
CA GLU A 471 -28.47 16.80 27.04
C GLU A 471 -28.56 17.06 25.54
N THR A 472 -29.38 16.26 24.86
CA THR A 472 -29.66 16.45 23.43
C THR A 472 -30.21 17.85 23.16
N GLY A 473 -29.63 18.56 22.19
CA GLY A 473 -30.00 19.94 21.87
C GLY A 473 -29.18 21.01 22.59
N SER A 474 -28.22 20.64 23.46
CA SER A 474 -27.22 21.57 23.97
C SER A 474 -26.25 22.00 22.87
N THR A 475 -25.72 23.23 22.98
CA THR A 475 -24.73 23.76 22.03
C THR A 475 -23.33 23.43 22.51
N ALA A 476 -22.57 22.69 21.71
CA ALA A 476 -21.14 22.51 21.87
C ALA A 476 -20.37 23.61 21.14
N SER A 477 -19.21 23.99 21.65
CA SER A 477 -18.38 25.02 21.02
C SER A 477 -16.89 24.80 21.24
N CYS A 478 -16.06 25.18 20.27
CA CYS A 478 -14.60 25.20 20.38
C CYS A 478 -14.02 26.46 19.76
N THR A 479 -12.83 26.84 20.20
CA THR A 479 -12.02 27.91 19.61
C THR A 479 -11.01 27.29 18.64
N VAL A 480 -11.02 27.74 17.39
CA VAL A 480 -10.05 27.35 16.35
C VAL A 480 -9.06 28.48 16.16
N VAL A 481 -7.79 28.19 16.37
CA VAL A 481 -6.69 29.15 16.37
C VAL A 481 -5.73 28.84 15.24
N LEU A 482 -5.37 29.84 14.45
CA LEU A 482 -4.35 29.76 13.40
C LEU A 482 -3.10 30.50 13.85
N ARG A 483 -1.95 29.82 13.78
CA ARG A 483 -0.64 30.37 14.11
C ARG A 483 0.36 30.17 12.99
N ASP A 484 1.39 31.01 12.95
CA ASP A 484 2.52 30.88 12.02
C ASP A 484 3.67 30.01 12.57
N ALA A 485 4.73 29.88 11.77
CA ALA A 485 5.97 29.18 12.13
C ALA A 485 6.64 29.71 13.41
N ALA A 486 6.48 30.99 13.73
CA ALA A 486 7.00 31.65 14.92
C ALA A 486 6.04 31.57 16.11
N ASN A 487 4.97 30.77 15.99
CA ASN A 487 3.89 30.61 16.96
C ASN A 487 3.08 31.90 17.21
N ALA A 488 3.20 32.90 16.33
CA ALA A 488 2.42 34.12 16.39
C ALA A 488 0.98 33.84 15.97
N LEU A 489 0.04 34.44 16.69
CA LEU A 489 -1.38 34.31 16.41
C LEU A 489 -1.74 35.09 15.12
N LEU A 490 -2.23 34.39 14.11
CA LEU A 490 -2.66 35.00 12.85
C LEU A 490 -4.17 35.23 12.80
N ALA A 491 -4.95 34.24 13.22
CA ALA A 491 -6.42 34.31 13.25
C ALA A 491 -7.00 33.41 14.33
N SER A 492 -8.22 33.71 14.78
CA SER A 492 -8.97 32.87 15.71
C SER A 492 -10.46 32.97 15.40
N THR A 493 -11.19 31.86 15.49
CA THR A 493 -12.65 31.85 15.34
C THR A 493 -13.29 30.84 16.27
N ASN A 494 -14.50 31.15 16.74
CA ASN A 494 -15.29 30.23 17.55
C ASN A 494 -16.26 29.49 16.65
N VAL A 495 -16.28 28.16 16.75
CA VAL A 495 -17.25 27.30 16.06
C VAL A 495 -18.18 26.70 17.10
N SER A 496 -19.48 26.71 16.81
CA SER A 496 -20.49 26.11 17.68
C SER A 496 -21.47 25.28 16.84
N TRP A 497 -21.98 24.20 17.44
CA TRP A 497 -22.95 23.31 16.81
C TRP A 497 -23.90 22.72 17.86
N ALA A 498 -25.09 22.32 17.43
CA ALA A 498 -26.03 21.62 18.30
C ALA A 498 -25.66 20.13 18.40
N ILE A 499 -25.69 19.58 19.61
CA ILE A 499 -25.52 18.14 19.83
C ILE A 499 -26.80 17.45 19.39
N GLU A 500 -26.74 16.78 18.24
CA GLU A 500 -27.82 15.92 17.76
C GLU A 500 -27.90 14.68 18.64
N ALA A 501 -29.13 14.19 18.88
CA ALA A 501 -29.30 12.90 19.54
C ALA A 501 -28.58 11.89 18.68
N THR A 502 -27.74 11.06 19.30
CA THR A 502 -27.37 9.77 18.75
C THR A 502 -28.68 9.01 18.56
N THR A 503 -29.34 9.18 17.41
CA THR A 503 -30.30 8.22 16.93
C THR A 503 -29.52 6.91 16.93
N PRO A 504 -29.90 5.92 17.75
CA PRO A 504 -29.37 4.59 17.59
C PRO A 504 -29.53 4.28 16.11
N ALA A 505 -28.45 3.82 15.46
CA ALA A 505 -28.45 3.41 14.06
C ALA A 505 -29.81 2.76 13.77
N PRO A 506 -30.54 3.18 12.72
CA PRO A 506 -31.92 2.78 12.51
C PRO A 506 -31.98 1.29 12.71
N ASN A 507 -32.71 0.86 13.75
CA ASN A 507 -32.88 -0.55 14.04
C ASN A 507 -33.20 -1.20 12.70
N LEU A 508 -32.26 -2.01 12.20
CA LEU A 508 -32.44 -2.82 11.01
C LEU A 508 -33.84 -3.43 11.15
N PRO A 509 -34.70 -3.37 10.12
CA PRO A 509 -36.07 -3.85 10.23
C PRO A 509 -36.04 -5.24 10.87
N LYS A 510 -36.92 -5.51 11.85
CA LYS A 510 -36.89 -6.74 12.68
C LYS A 510 -36.73 -8.05 11.87
N ALA A 511 -37.06 -8.03 10.58
CA ALA A 511 -36.80 -9.09 9.61
C ALA A 511 -35.31 -9.43 9.40
N GLU A 512 -34.40 -8.47 9.51
CA GLU A 512 -32.95 -8.64 9.29
C GLU A 512 -32.23 -9.16 10.55
N GLN A 513 -32.80 -8.94 11.74
CA GLN A 513 -32.28 -9.46 13.02
C GLN A 513 -32.45 -10.99 13.15
N CYS A 514 -33.61 -11.57 12.75
CA CYS A 514 -33.75 -13.04 12.74
C CYS A 514 -32.82 -13.68 11.66
N ARG A 515 -32.43 -12.95 10.59
CA ARG A 515 -31.59 -13.50 9.50
C ARG A 515 -30.12 -13.69 9.88
N ARG A 516 -29.65 -13.02 10.95
CA ARG A 516 -28.26 -13.14 11.45
C ARG A 516 -28.09 -14.11 12.62
N CYS A 517 -29.16 -14.73 13.14
CA CYS A 517 -29.00 -15.78 14.14
C CYS A 517 -28.55 -17.08 13.47
N VAL A 518 -27.23 -17.30 13.51
CA VAL A 518 -26.58 -18.55 13.12
C VAL A 518 -27.04 -19.66 14.06
N PHE A 519 -27.19 -20.88 13.52
CA PHE A 519 -27.69 -22.08 14.19
C PHE A 519 -27.00 -22.47 15.52
N SER A 520 -25.92 -21.79 15.91
CA SER A 520 -25.10 -22.10 17.08
C SER A 520 -25.53 -21.43 18.39
N ASP A 521 -26.44 -20.45 18.37
CA ASP A 521 -26.91 -19.78 19.60
C ASP A 521 -28.38 -20.08 19.91
N LEU A 522 -28.60 -21.13 20.71
CA LEU A 522 -29.92 -21.57 21.18
C LEU A 522 -30.66 -20.49 21.97
N ARG A 523 -29.98 -19.49 22.57
CA ARG A 523 -30.67 -18.43 23.33
C ARG A 523 -31.36 -17.42 22.41
N CYS A 524 -30.81 -17.15 21.23
CA CYS A 524 -31.48 -16.30 20.23
C CYS A 524 -32.77 -16.97 19.72
N PHE A 525 -32.73 -18.30 19.58
CA PHE A 525 -33.83 -19.11 19.03
C PHE A 525 -35.10 -19.10 19.90
N PHE A 526 -34.97 -18.92 21.21
CA PHE A 526 -36.10 -18.88 22.16
C PHE A 526 -36.56 -17.45 22.55
N SER A 527 -36.02 -16.40 21.91
CA SER A 527 -36.54 -15.05 22.15
C SER A 527 -37.92 -14.86 21.49
N THR A 528 -38.80 -14.11 22.15
CA THR A 528 -40.23 -13.90 21.82
C THR A 528 -40.50 -13.29 20.44
N VAL A 529 -39.49 -13.11 19.59
CA VAL A 529 -39.57 -12.36 18.33
C VAL A 529 -39.61 -13.28 17.09
N CYS A 530 -39.20 -14.55 17.17
CA CYS A 530 -39.20 -15.47 16.02
C CYS A 530 -40.17 -16.68 16.18
N GLU A 531 -41.19 -16.61 17.06
CA GLU A 531 -42.17 -17.70 17.34
C GLU A 531 -42.87 -18.28 16.08
N TRP A 532 -43.15 -17.46 15.08
CA TRP A 532 -43.84 -17.90 13.85
C TRP A 532 -42.99 -18.84 12.99
N GLN A 533 -41.66 -18.74 13.02
CA GLN A 533 -40.81 -19.64 12.23
C GLN A 533 -40.84 -21.07 12.76
N MET A 534 -40.96 -21.25 14.09
CA MET A 534 -41.09 -22.58 14.69
C MET A 534 -42.36 -23.30 14.21
N LEU A 535 -43.50 -22.59 14.16
CA LEU A 535 -44.76 -23.13 13.65
C LEU A 535 -44.68 -23.52 12.17
N VAL A 536 -44.02 -22.69 11.34
CA VAL A 536 -43.84 -23.00 9.92
C VAL A 536 -42.95 -24.22 9.73
N TRP A 537 -41.82 -24.32 10.45
CA TRP A 537 -40.92 -25.47 10.33
C TRP A 537 -41.51 -26.76 10.90
N THR A 538 -42.30 -26.70 12.00
CA THR A 538 -43.04 -27.87 12.47
C THR A 538 -44.12 -28.29 11.48
N ALA A 539 -44.84 -27.34 10.87
CA ALA A 539 -45.80 -27.67 9.81
C ALA A 539 -45.12 -28.34 8.61
N VAL A 540 -43.97 -27.83 8.15
CA VAL A 540 -43.19 -28.44 7.07
C VAL A 540 -42.70 -29.84 7.46
N ALA A 541 -42.15 -30.01 8.67
CA ALA A 541 -41.68 -31.31 9.15
C ALA A 541 -42.80 -32.34 9.26
N VAL A 542 -43.97 -31.96 9.79
CA VAL A 542 -45.17 -32.81 9.83
C VAL A 542 -45.62 -33.16 8.43
N THR A 543 -45.63 -32.21 7.49
CA THR A 543 -46.05 -32.45 6.10
C THR A 543 -45.09 -33.41 5.39
N VAL A 544 -43.78 -33.21 5.50
CA VAL A 544 -42.77 -34.07 4.88
C VAL A 544 -42.76 -35.48 5.48
N THR A 545 -42.98 -35.60 6.79
CA THR A 545 -43.03 -36.92 7.46
C THR A 545 -44.32 -37.67 7.16
N TRP A 546 -45.48 -36.99 7.07
CA TRP A 546 -46.77 -37.65 6.85
C TRP A 546 -47.16 -37.85 5.38
N ALA A 547 -46.65 -37.04 4.46
CA ALA A 547 -46.92 -37.19 3.02
C ALA A 547 -46.64 -38.60 2.48
N PRO A 548 -45.49 -39.25 2.75
CA PRO A 548 -45.24 -40.61 2.26
C PRO A 548 -46.21 -41.65 2.84
N TYR A 549 -46.66 -41.49 4.09
CA TYR A 549 -47.66 -42.38 4.69
C TYR A 549 -49.04 -42.20 4.07
N ALA A 550 -49.45 -40.95 3.81
CA ALA A 550 -50.71 -40.66 3.12
C ALA A 550 -50.72 -41.23 1.69
N ILE A 551 -49.60 -41.10 0.97
CA ILE A 551 -49.42 -41.68 -0.38
C ILE A 551 -49.51 -43.21 -0.32
N LEU A 552 -48.82 -43.86 0.62
CA LEU A 552 -48.89 -45.32 0.80
C LEU A 552 -50.29 -45.79 1.15
N ALA A 553 -51.01 -45.07 2.03
CA ALA A 553 -52.38 -45.40 2.40
C ALA A 553 -53.35 -45.27 1.21
N TYR A 554 -53.18 -44.21 0.39
CA TYR A 554 -53.95 -44.01 -0.84
C TYR A 554 -53.74 -45.18 -1.82
N TRP A 555 -52.50 -45.56 -2.09
CA TRP A 555 -52.21 -46.69 -2.99
C TRP A 555 -52.77 -48.02 -2.49
N ARG A 556 -52.77 -48.24 -1.17
CA ARG A 556 -53.36 -49.44 -0.56
C ARG A 556 -54.87 -49.49 -0.74
N MET A 557 -55.55 -48.35 -0.64
CA MET A 557 -57.00 -48.25 -0.92
C MET A 557 -57.30 -48.47 -2.40
N VAL A 558 -56.56 -47.83 -3.31
CA VAL A 558 -56.72 -48.01 -4.77
C VAL A 558 -56.54 -49.48 -5.16
N TRP A 559 -55.56 -50.18 -4.58
CA TRP A 559 -55.34 -51.60 -4.83
C TRP A 559 -56.51 -52.47 -4.34
N HIS A 560 -57.05 -52.19 -3.16
CA HIS A 560 -58.19 -52.94 -2.60
C HIS A 560 -59.50 -52.71 -3.36
N PHE A 561 -59.71 -51.51 -3.91
CA PHE A 561 -60.88 -51.24 -4.76
C PHE A 561 -60.68 -51.80 -6.18
N GLY A 562 -59.47 -51.74 -6.73
CA GLY A 562 -59.14 -52.34 -8.02
C GLY A 562 -59.29 -53.86 -8.03
N SER A 563 -58.88 -54.56 -6.96
CA SER A 563 -59.02 -56.01 -6.88
C SER A 563 -60.47 -56.49 -6.76
N LYS A 564 -61.36 -55.68 -6.15
CA LYS A 564 -62.80 -55.98 -6.12
C LYS A 564 -63.49 -55.75 -7.47
N TYR A 565 -63.03 -54.79 -8.27
CA TYR A 565 -63.57 -54.56 -9.62
C TYR A 565 -63.17 -55.66 -10.60
N VAL A 566 -61.95 -56.19 -10.50
CA VAL A 566 -61.48 -57.30 -11.35
C VAL A 566 -62.21 -58.62 -11.03
N ALA A 567 -62.60 -58.84 -9.77
CA ALA A 567 -63.38 -60.01 -9.36
C ALA A 567 -64.86 -59.96 -9.79
N TRP A 568 -65.36 -58.84 -10.32
CA TRP A 568 -66.73 -58.69 -10.83
C TRP A 568 -66.82 -58.81 -12.36
N LEU A 569 -65.68 -58.88 -13.05
CA LEU A 569 -65.55 -59.00 -14.51
C LEU A 569 -65.09 -60.39 -14.97
N GLN A 570 -64.97 -61.34 -14.05
CA GLN A 570 -64.90 -62.79 -14.29
C GLN A 570 -66.17 -63.43 -13.75
#